data_AF-A0A7S0UE57-F1
#
_entry.id   AF-A0A7S0UE57-F1
#
_cell.length_a   1.000
_cell.length_b   1.000
_cell.length_c   1.000
_cell.angle_alpha   90.00
_cell.angle_beta   90.00
_cell.angle_gamma   90.00
#
_symmetry.space_group_name_H-M   'P 1'
#
loop_
_entity.id
_entity.type
_entity.pdbx_description
1 polymer ?
#
loop_
_entity_poly.entity_id
_entity_poly.type
_entity_poly.pdbx_seq_one_letter_code
_entity_poly.pdbx_strand_id
1 'polypeptide(L)'
;APPAPAELQVRLPAPIFPGMSSPGGMEAKVRMKGFQLVGKRDRPYKESLPQLVRVHRKMGELLKEKFPEAEGGGGAADAVLADGSYGCRFETVDEVMGFIGEAVAACELALGDDVTVLLTMAATGFFKENTGEVGSYVYSPEEGTDVEADSWPEWVQTLLGKHSCVSGVVDPVAREDYETWRKLRQ
;
A
#
# COMPACT_ATOMS: atom_id res chain seq x y z
N ALA A 1 11.72 -38.51 36.20
CA ALA A 1 11.73 -37.06 35.92
C ALA A 1 10.41 -36.72 35.25
N PRO A 2 9.78 -35.58 35.58
CA PRO A 2 8.65 -35.10 34.77
C PRO A 2 9.15 -34.86 33.33
N PRO A 3 8.28 -35.02 32.31
CA PRO A 3 8.64 -34.67 30.94
C PRO A 3 9.06 -33.20 30.87
N ALA A 4 10.12 -32.91 30.12
CA ALA A 4 10.49 -31.52 29.85
C ALA A 4 9.25 -30.80 29.28
N PRO A 5 8.94 -29.57 29.76
CA PRO A 5 7.84 -28.81 29.19
C PRO A 5 8.07 -28.66 27.68
N ALA A 6 7.04 -28.92 26.89
CA ALA A 6 7.11 -28.74 25.44
C ALA A 6 7.65 -27.34 25.14
N GLU A 7 8.73 -27.26 24.37
CA GLU A 7 9.35 -25.98 24.02
C GLU A 7 8.27 -25.07 23.39
N LEU A 8 8.05 -23.91 24.00
CA LEU A 8 7.10 -22.92 23.48
C LEU A 8 7.64 -22.41 22.15
N GLN A 9 7.05 -22.86 21.03
CA GLN A 9 7.41 -22.36 19.71
C GLN A 9 6.90 -20.92 19.54
N VAL A 10 7.80 -19.95 19.74
CA VAL A 10 7.51 -18.54 19.49
C VAL A 10 7.70 -18.25 18.00
N ARG A 11 6.65 -17.75 17.33
CA ARG A 11 6.73 -17.23 15.96
C ARG A 11 6.64 -15.71 15.98
N LEU A 12 7.67 -15.06 15.44
CA LEU A 12 7.66 -13.60 15.25
C LEU A 12 6.76 -13.22 14.05
N PRO A 13 6.15 -12.02 14.05
CA PRO A 13 5.37 -11.54 12.93
C PRO A 13 6.25 -11.22 11.72
N ALA A 14 5.66 -11.19 10.53
CA ALA A 14 6.30 -10.56 9.38
C ALA A 14 6.45 -9.05 9.65
N PRO A 15 7.63 -8.46 9.44
CA PRO A 15 7.79 -7.02 9.59
C PRO A 15 7.00 -6.28 8.51
N ILE A 16 6.26 -5.25 8.92
CA ILE A 16 5.65 -4.24 8.05
C ILE A 16 6.48 -2.98 8.21
N PHE A 17 6.95 -2.42 7.11
CA PHE A 17 7.86 -1.29 7.08
C PHE A 17 7.29 -0.18 6.19
N PRO A 18 7.50 1.11 6.54
CA PRO A 18 7.08 2.22 5.71
C PRO A 18 7.56 2.09 4.27
N GLY A 19 6.67 2.34 3.32
CA GLY A 19 7.01 2.46 1.89
C GLY A 19 6.65 3.85 1.41
N MET A 20 5.48 3.97 0.77
CA MET A 20 4.95 5.25 0.30
C MET A 20 3.61 5.56 0.93
N SER A 21 3.32 6.84 1.16
CA SER A 21 2.01 7.30 1.60
C SER A 21 1.56 8.49 0.75
N SER A 22 0.28 8.46 0.39
CA SER A 22 -0.40 9.62 -0.18
C SER A 22 -0.99 10.45 0.96
N PRO A 23 -1.05 11.79 0.83
CA PRO A 23 -1.90 12.59 1.70
C PRO A 23 -3.37 12.14 1.66
N GLY A 24 -3.77 11.43 0.59
CA GLY A 24 -5.10 10.90 0.40
C GLY A 24 -6.11 11.99 0.08
N GLY A 25 -7.40 11.62 0.10
CA GLY A 25 -8.49 12.55 -0.18
C GLY A 25 -8.62 12.91 -1.66
N MET A 26 -9.61 13.74 -1.97
CA MET A 26 -10.06 14.00 -3.35
C MET A 26 -9.07 14.77 -4.23
N GLU A 27 -8.14 15.51 -3.62
CA GLU A 27 -7.16 16.36 -4.33
C GLU A 27 -5.91 15.60 -4.77
N ALA A 28 -5.67 14.39 -4.24
CA ALA A 28 -4.54 13.56 -4.65
C ALA A 28 -4.84 12.81 -5.96
N LYS A 29 -3.81 12.65 -6.80
CA LYS A 29 -3.90 11.82 -8.01
C LYS A 29 -4.10 10.34 -7.67
N VAL A 30 -3.25 9.83 -6.78
CA VAL A 30 -3.43 8.54 -6.10
C VAL A 30 -4.06 8.79 -4.74
N ARG A 31 -5.33 8.40 -4.55
CA ARG A 31 -6.09 8.72 -3.33
C ARG A 31 -5.98 7.65 -2.25
N MET A 32 -5.46 6.48 -2.61
CA MET A 32 -5.10 5.43 -1.65
C MET A 32 -4.01 5.92 -0.71
N LYS A 33 -4.23 5.71 0.59
CA LYS A 33 -3.42 6.31 1.64
C LYS A 33 -1.99 5.77 1.73
N GLY A 34 -1.73 4.50 1.48
CA GLY A 34 -0.38 3.99 1.63
C GLY A 34 -0.07 2.61 1.08
N PHE A 35 1.22 2.38 0.87
CA PHE A 35 1.82 1.21 0.25
C PHE A 35 2.98 0.77 1.15
N GLN A 36 2.70 -0.14 2.08
CA GLN A 36 3.66 -0.59 3.09
C GLN A 36 4.42 -1.81 2.60
N LEU A 37 5.71 -1.89 2.89
CA LEU A 37 6.55 -3.03 2.53
C LEU A 37 6.38 -4.13 3.58
N VAL A 38 6.19 -5.37 3.15
CA VAL A 38 6.01 -6.52 4.04
C VAL A 38 7.08 -7.55 3.73
N GLY A 39 7.79 -7.97 4.78
CA GLY A 39 8.83 -8.99 4.65
C GLY A 39 8.25 -10.41 4.61
N LYS A 40 8.94 -11.32 3.91
CA LYS A 40 8.55 -12.73 3.84
C LYS A 40 8.37 -13.37 5.23
N ARG A 41 7.19 -13.96 5.47
CA ARG A 41 6.79 -14.51 6.77
C ARG A 41 7.67 -15.67 7.26
N ASP A 42 8.18 -16.47 6.34
CA ASP A 42 8.99 -17.65 6.66
C ASP A 42 10.50 -17.31 6.82
N ARG A 43 10.88 -16.03 6.69
CA ARG A 43 12.24 -15.56 6.90
C ARG A 43 12.42 -15.11 8.34
N PRO A 44 13.54 -15.45 9.02
CA PRO A 44 13.83 -14.93 10.36
C PRO A 44 13.75 -13.40 10.40
N TYR A 45 13.11 -12.85 11.44
CA TYR A 45 12.89 -11.40 11.58
C TYR A 45 14.19 -10.59 11.44
N LYS A 46 15.28 -11.10 12.02
CA LYS A 46 16.64 -10.50 11.96
C LYS A 46 17.22 -10.41 10.55
N GLU A 47 16.73 -11.19 9.59
CA GLU A 47 17.14 -11.18 8.18
C GLU A 47 16.15 -10.37 7.33
N SER A 48 14.85 -10.48 7.64
CA SER A 48 13.79 -9.80 6.90
C SER A 48 13.81 -8.28 7.11
N LEU A 49 13.91 -7.79 8.35
CA LEU A 49 13.87 -6.35 8.61
C LEU A 49 15.02 -5.57 7.93
N PRO A 50 16.30 -6.02 7.98
CA PRO A 50 17.38 -5.35 7.25
C PRO A 50 17.17 -5.28 5.74
N GLN A 51 16.49 -6.27 5.14
CA GLN A 51 16.15 -6.22 3.71
C GLN A 51 15.16 -5.09 3.43
N LEU A 52 14.10 -4.95 4.23
CA LEU A 52 13.12 -3.87 4.07
C LEU A 52 13.77 -2.49 4.27
N VAL A 53 14.68 -2.36 5.24
CA VAL A 53 15.46 -1.12 5.45
C VAL A 53 16.32 -0.78 4.23
N ARG A 54 16.96 -1.78 3.60
CA ARG A 54 17.73 -1.55 2.36
C ARG A 54 16.83 -1.07 1.22
N VAL A 55 15.68 -1.72 1.02
CA VAL A 55 14.69 -1.32 0.01
C VAL A 55 14.19 0.10 0.26
N HIS A 56 13.80 0.43 1.50
CA HIS A 56 13.35 1.78 1.85
C HIS A 56 14.41 2.84 1.56
N ARG A 57 15.66 2.62 1.96
CA ARG A 57 16.77 3.54 1.62
C ARG A 57 16.95 3.68 0.11
N LYS A 58 16.82 2.57 -0.63
CA LYS A 58 16.93 2.56 -2.09
C LYS A 58 15.80 3.34 -2.77
N MET A 59 14.59 3.27 -2.23
CA MET A 59 13.47 4.12 -2.66
C MET A 59 13.82 5.60 -2.50
N GLY A 60 14.41 6.02 -1.38
CA GLY A 60 14.85 7.41 -1.18
C GLY A 60 15.89 7.88 -2.20
N GLU A 61 16.85 7.04 -2.57
CA GLU A 61 17.83 7.33 -3.62
C GLU A 61 17.15 7.53 -4.98
N LEU A 62 16.30 6.58 -5.38
CA LEU A 62 15.59 6.62 -6.66
C LEU A 62 14.58 7.79 -6.75
N LEU A 63 13.96 8.18 -5.63
CA LEU A 63 13.07 9.34 -5.59
C LEU A 63 13.80 10.64 -5.88
N LYS A 64 15.03 10.82 -5.37
CA LYS A 64 15.86 12.00 -5.68
C LYS A 64 16.22 12.06 -7.15
N GLU A 65 16.54 10.91 -7.73
CA GLU A 65 16.89 10.80 -9.14
C GLU A 65 15.69 11.10 -10.05
N LYS A 66 14.52 10.56 -9.72
CA LYS A 66 13.30 10.67 -10.52
C LYS A 66 12.60 12.04 -10.38
N PHE A 67 12.69 12.65 -9.21
CA PHE A 67 12.08 13.94 -8.89
C PHE A 67 13.12 14.88 -8.25
N PRO A 68 14.09 15.37 -9.03
CA PRO A 68 15.04 16.37 -8.54
C PRO A 68 14.27 17.59 -8.00
N GLU A 69 14.80 18.24 -6.97
CA GLU A 69 14.15 19.38 -6.34
C GLU A 69 13.74 20.42 -7.39
N ALA A 70 12.46 20.78 -7.42
CA ALA A 70 12.00 21.91 -8.23
C ALA A 70 12.61 23.19 -7.65
N GLU A 71 13.31 23.96 -8.48
CA GLU A 71 13.70 25.34 -8.15
C GLU A 71 12.42 26.12 -7.78
N GLY A 72 12.18 26.35 -6.48
CA GLY A 72 10.96 27.02 -6.01
C GLY A 72 10.35 26.54 -4.69
N GLY A 73 10.95 25.57 -3.97
CA GLY A 73 10.57 25.27 -2.58
C GLY A 73 9.51 24.17 -2.40
N GLY A 74 9.28 23.35 -3.41
CA GLY A 74 8.35 22.20 -3.37
C GLY A 74 8.87 20.96 -2.64
N GLY A 75 9.67 21.11 -1.58
CA GLY A 75 10.22 20.02 -0.74
C GLY A 75 11.06 18.94 -1.45
N ALA A 76 12.01 18.34 -0.75
CA ALA A 76 12.78 17.22 -1.27
C ALA A 76 11.87 16.01 -1.60
N ALA A 77 12.09 15.33 -2.71
CA ALA A 77 11.27 14.17 -3.10
C ALA A 77 11.40 12.97 -2.17
N ASP A 78 12.53 12.87 -1.47
CA ASP A 78 12.79 11.89 -0.43
C ASP A 78 12.40 12.40 0.97
N ALA A 79 11.67 13.51 1.07
CA ALA A 79 11.20 13.97 2.37
C ALA A 79 10.30 12.90 3.00
N VAL A 80 10.71 12.47 4.19
CA VAL A 80 10.04 11.42 4.95
C VAL A 80 8.90 12.04 5.77
N LEU A 81 7.71 11.42 5.72
CA LEU A 81 6.54 11.80 6.49
C LEU A 81 6.66 11.34 7.95
N ALA A 82 5.71 11.77 8.80
CA ALA A 82 5.74 11.47 10.23
C ALA A 82 5.75 9.97 10.57
N ASP A 83 5.22 9.12 9.69
CA ASP A 83 5.18 7.66 9.83
C ASP A 83 6.42 6.94 9.26
N GLY A 84 7.39 7.68 8.71
CA GLY A 84 8.58 7.12 8.08
C GLY A 84 8.43 6.79 6.59
N SER A 85 7.25 6.99 5.99
CA SER A 85 7.01 6.76 4.57
C SER A 85 7.48 7.93 3.69
N TYR A 86 7.72 7.67 2.41
CA TYR A 86 7.92 8.73 1.44
C TYR A 86 6.58 9.25 0.90
N GLY A 87 6.49 10.56 0.66
CA GLY A 87 5.30 11.17 0.06
C GLY A 87 5.07 10.72 -1.39
N CYS A 88 3.84 10.35 -1.73
CA CYS A 88 3.49 9.96 -3.09
C CYS A 88 3.49 11.15 -4.05
N ARG A 89 4.25 11.02 -5.15
CA ARG A 89 4.33 11.99 -6.26
C ARG A 89 3.93 11.40 -7.62
N PHE A 90 3.46 10.16 -7.61
CA PHE A 90 3.07 9.42 -8.81
C PHE A 90 1.60 9.71 -9.16
N GLU A 91 1.26 9.49 -10.42
CA GLU A 91 -0.08 9.81 -10.93
C GLU A 91 -1.05 8.65 -10.77
N THR A 92 -0.54 7.41 -10.83
CA THR A 92 -1.35 6.19 -10.76
C THR A 92 -0.76 5.17 -9.77
N VAL A 93 -1.62 4.27 -9.29
CA VAL A 93 -1.21 3.13 -8.46
C VAL A 93 -0.21 2.23 -9.20
N ASP A 94 -0.36 2.07 -10.51
CA ASP A 94 0.57 1.31 -11.34
C ASP A 94 2.00 1.85 -11.27
N GLU A 95 2.14 3.17 -11.35
CA GLU A 95 3.43 3.83 -11.26
C GLU A 95 4.05 3.65 -9.87
N VAL A 96 3.24 3.73 -8.80
CA VAL A 96 3.70 3.47 -7.43
C VAL A 96 4.19 2.03 -7.29
N MET A 97 3.41 1.06 -7.75
CA MET A 97 3.77 -0.37 -7.67
C MET A 97 5.01 -0.68 -8.52
N GLY A 98 5.12 -0.08 -9.71
CA GLY A 98 6.29 -0.21 -10.58
C GLY A 98 7.55 0.36 -9.93
N PHE A 99 7.45 1.53 -9.29
CA PHE A 99 8.55 2.14 -8.55
C PHE A 99 9.00 1.30 -7.35
N ILE A 100 8.06 0.74 -6.56
CA ILE A 100 8.40 -0.18 -5.48
C ILE A 100 9.13 -1.41 -6.06
N GLY A 101 8.67 -1.93 -7.19
CA GLY A 101 9.33 -3.03 -7.90
C GLY A 101 10.77 -2.70 -8.31
N GLU A 102 11.01 -1.50 -8.83
CA GLU A 102 12.35 -1.02 -9.18
C GLU A 102 13.27 -0.96 -7.96
N ALA A 103 12.81 -0.40 -6.84
CA ALA A 103 13.59 -0.30 -5.61
C ALA A 103 13.91 -1.68 -5.00
N VAL A 104 12.95 -2.61 -5.05
CA VAL A 104 13.12 -3.99 -4.60
C VAL A 104 14.14 -4.72 -5.49
N ALA A 105 14.01 -4.61 -6.81
CA ALA A 105 14.94 -5.21 -7.77
C ALA A 105 16.37 -4.67 -7.64
N ALA A 106 16.52 -3.35 -7.38
CA ALA A 106 17.81 -2.73 -7.13
C ALA A 106 18.52 -3.22 -5.85
N CYS A 107 17.79 -3.92 -4.96
CA CYS A 107 18.33 -4.61 -3.80
C CYS A 107 18.56 -6.12 -4.03
N GLU A 108 18.44 -6.59 -5.27
CA GLU A 108 18.55 -8.02 -5.65
C GLU A 108 17.50 -8.89 -4.94
N LEU A 109 16.29 -8.36 -4.77
CA LEU A 109 15.14 -9.05 -4.15
C LEU A 109 13.99 -9.17 -5.17
N ALA A 110 13.09 -10.11 -4.94
CA ALA A 110 11.89 -10.30 -5.75
C ALA A 110 10.64 -9.69 -5.08
N LEU A 111 9.99 -8.75 -5.77
CA LEU A 111 8.67 -8.24 -5.37
C LEU A 111 7.61 -9.33 -5.58
N GLY A 112 6.80 -9.59 -4.56
CA GLY A 112 5.83 -10.69 -4.52
C GLY A 112 6.34 -11.97 -3.85
N ASP A 113 7.65 -12.10 -3.61
CA ASP A 113 8.23 -13.26 -2.91
C ASP A 113 9.06 -12.84 -1.68
N ASP A 114 10.12 -12.06 -1.87
CA ASP A 114 10.96 -11.56 -0.77
C ASP A 114 10.29 -10.42 -0.01
N VAL A 115 9.64 -9.54 -0.77
CA VAL A 115 8.92 -8.36 -0.28
C VAL A 115 7.55 -8.35 -0.94
N THR A 116 6.49 -8.21 -0.15
CA THR A 116 5.13 -7.96 -0.65
C THR A 116 4.67 -6.58 -0.22
N VAL A 117 3.53 -6.14 -0.73
CA VAL A 117 2.93 -4.84 -0.38
C VAL A 117 1.68 -5.07 0.47
N LEU A 118 1.48 -4.23 1.48
CA LEU A 118 0.21 -4.06 2.18
C LEU A 118 -0.38 -2.73 1.73
N LEU A 119 -1.53 -2.78 1.06
CA LEU A 119 -2.18 -1.62 0.47
C LEU A 119 -3.20 -1.02 1.44
N THR A 120 -2.99 0.21 1.89
CA THR A 120 -3.95 0.96 2.69
C THR A 120 -4.76 1.86 1.77
N MET A 121 -5.99 1.44 1.45
CA MET A 121 -6.87 2.21 0.59
C MET A 121 -7.49 3.39 1.33
N ALA A 122 -7.93 3.21 2.58
CA ALA A 122 -8.65 4.23 3.35
C ALA A 122 -9.86 4.80 2.58
N ALA A 123 -10.69 3.89 2.03
CA ALA A 123 -11.69 4.22 1.01
C ALA A 123 -12.75 5.24 1.43
N THR A 124 -13.02 5.40 2.72
CA THR A 124 -13.87 6.49 3.23
C THR A 124 -13.40 7.87 2.76
N GLY A 125 -12.09 8.08 2.56
CA GLY A 125 -11.55 9.36 2.12
C GLY A 125 -11.87 9.75 0.67
N PHE A 126 -12.32 8.79 -0.14
CA PHE A 126 -12.72 9.00 -1.54
C PHE A 126 -14.07 8.36 -1.88
N PHE A 127 -14.85 8.04 -0.84
CA PHE A 127 -16.22 7.60 -0.95
C PHE A 127 -17.14 8.82 -1.05
N LYS A 128 -18.11 8.76 -1.97
CA LYS A 128 -19.10 9.81 -2.19
C LYS A 128 -20.50 9.22 -2.20
N GLU A 129 -21.40 9.91 -1.51
CA GLU A 129 -22.83 9.73 -1.69
C GLU A 129 -23.22 10.30 -3.06
N ASN A 130 -23.94 9.52 -3.88
CA ASN A 130 -24.41 10.00 -5.17
C ASN A 130 -25.58 10.97 -4.98
N THR A 131 -25.68 11.97 -5.85
CA THR A 131 -26.68 13.05 -5.78
C THR A 131 -27.96 12.79 -6.57
N GLY A 132 -28.09 11.61 -7.22
CA GLY A 132 -29.15 11.35 -8.21
C GLY A 132 -30.24 10.36 -7.81
N GLU A 133 -29.93 9.32 -7.03
CA GLU A 133 -30.88 8.27 -6.63
C GLU A 133 -30.54 7.73 -5.23
N VAL A 134 -31.56 7.50 -4.40
CA VAL A 134 -31.42 7.02 -3.02
C VAL A 134 -30.64 5.69 -3.01
N GLY A 135 -29.48 5.67 -2.33
CA GLY A 135 -28.69 4.45 -2.10
C GLY A 135 -27.61 4.14 -3.15
N SER A 136 -27.35 5.02 -4.12
CA SER A 136 -26.19 4.86 -5.01
C SER A 136 -24.96 5.56 -4.43
N TYR A 137 -23.84 4.85 -4.36
CA TYR A 137 -22.57 5.34 -3.81
C TYR A 137 -21.44 5.10 -4.81
N VAL A 138 -20.43 5.98 -4.80
CA VAL A 138 -19.29 5.91 -5.71
C VAL A 138 -17.98 5.98 -4.93
N TYR A 139 -17.04 5.14 -5.31
CA TYR A 139 -15.64 5.19 -4.88
C TYR A 139 -14.81 5.82 -6.00
N SER A 140 -13.98 6.79 -5.63
CA SER A 140 -13.11 7.46 -6.59
C SER A 140 -11.62 7.26 -6.22
N PRO A 141 -11.01 6.08 -6.45
CA PRO A 141 -9.67 5.73 -5.94
C PRO A 141 -8.50 6.54 -6.54
N GLU A 142 -8.71 7.10 -7.73
CA GLU A 142 -7.75 7.91 -8.48
C GLU A 142 -8.50 9.06 -9.17
N GLU A 143 -7.77 10.10 -9.59
CA GLU A 143 -8.34 11.16 -10.40
C GLU A 143 -8.89 10.61 -11.74
N GLY A 144 -10.15 10.92 -12.07
CA GLY A 144 -10.79 10.46 -13.30
C GLY A 144 -11.38 9.05 -13.25
N THR A 145 -11.20 8.32 -12.14
CA THR A 145 -11.77 6.97 -11.95
C THR A 145 -12.89 7.02 -10.92
N ASP A 146 -14.12 6.77 -11.35
CA ASP A 146 -15.31 6.64 -10.52
C ASP A 146 -15.89 5.23 -10.67
N VAL A 147 -16.12 4.54 -9.55
CA VAL A 147 -16.60 3.16 -9.50
C VAL A 147 -17.82 3.09 -8.60
N GLU A 148 -18.95 2.62 -9.12
CA GLU A 148 -20.14 2.40 -8.30
C GLU A 148 -19.90 1.31 -7.25
N ALA A 149 -20.53 1.43 -6.08
CA ALA A 149 -20.33 0.51 -4.95
C ALA A 149 -20.59 -0.96 -5.31
N ASP A 150 -21.55 -1.25 -6.18
CA ASP A 150 -21.83 -2.61 -6.64
C ASP A 150 -20.73 -3.20 -7.53
N SER A 151 -20.03 -2.35 -8.28
CA SER A 151 -18.88 -2.73 -9.13
C SER A 151 -17.55 -2.68 -8.37
N TRP A 152 -17.54 -2.14 -7.14
CA TRP A 152 -16.32 -1.97 -6.35
C TRP A 152 -15.59 -3.27 -6.03
N PRO A 153 -16.26 -4.38 -5.63
CA PRO A 153 -15.57 -5.65 -5.37
C PRO A 153 -14.81 -6.18 -6.60
N GLU A 154 -15.41 -6.11 -7.78
CA GLU A 154 -14.79 -6.55 -9.04
C GLU A 154 -13.60 -5.65 -9.40
N TRP A 155 -13.73 -4.34 -9.18
CA TRP A 155 -12.64 -3.39 -9.37
C TRP A 155 -11.45 -3.70 -8.45
N VAL A 156 -11.69 -3.93 -7.16
CA VAL A 156 -10.63 -4.30 -6.20
C VAL A 156 -10.01 -5.65 -6.58
N GLN A 157 -10.81 -6.63 -7.00
CA GLN A 157 -10.29 -7.91 -7.47
C GLN A 157 -9.38 -7.74 -8.70
N THR A 158 -9.77 -6.89 -9.64
CA THR A 158 -8.97 -6.58 -10.83
C THR A 158 -7.65 -5.91 -10.45
N LEU A 159 -7.69 -4.95 -9.53
CA LEU A 159 -6.49 -4.30 -9.00
C LEU A 159 -5.52 -5.32 -8.38
N LEU A 160 -6.04 -6.20 -7.52
CA LEU A 160 -5.22 -7.23 -6.86
C LEU A 160 -4.71 -8.30 -7.84
N GLY A 161 -5.49 -8.65 -8.86
CA GLY A 161 -5.06 -9.56 -9.92
C GLY A 161 -3.92 -8.97 -10.76
N LYS A 162 -3.95 -7.65 -11.00
CA LYS A 162 -2.88 -6.93 -11.70
C LYS A 162 -1.62 -6.78 -10.84
N HIS A 163 -1.79 -6.60 -9.53
CA HIS A 163 -0.69 -6.43 -8.57
C HIS A 163 -0.61 -7.62 -7.61
N SER A 164 -0.19 -8.78 -8.12
CA SER A 164 -0.04 -10.01 -7.32
C SER A 164 0.96 -9.90 -6.17
N CYS A 165 1.76 -8.82 -6.12
CA CYS A 165 2.64 -8.50 -5.00
C CYS A 165 1.90 -7.97 -3.77
N VAL A 166 0.62 -7.62 -3.89
CA VAL A 166 -0.21 -7.17 -2.76
C VAL A 166 -0.63 -8.37 -1.92
N SER A 167 -0.10 -8.44 -0.72
CA SER A 167 -0.38 -9.50 0.26
C SER A 167 -1.56 -9.23 1.19
N GLY A 168 -2.07 -8.00 1.18
CA GLY A 168 -3.22 -7.62 1.99
C GLY A 168 -3.69 -6.20 1.67
N VAL A 169 -4.93 -5.91 2.09
CA VAL A 169 -5.55 -4.60 1.91
C VAL A 169 -6.14 -4.12 3.23
N VAL A 170 -5.96 -2.85 3.53
CA VAL A 170 -6.48 -2.17 4.73
C VAL A 170 -7.48 -1.12 4.30
N ASP A 171 -8.64 -1.12 4.97
CA ASP A 171 -9.77 -0.22 4.71
C ASP A 171 -10.15 -0.08 3.21
N PRO A 172 -10.37 -1.18 2.47
CA PRO A 172 -10.78 -1.15 1.07
C PRO A 172 -12.16 -0.57 0.81
N VAL A 173 -13.02 -0.49 1.82
CA VAL A 173 -14.42 -0.07 1.69
C VAL A 173 -14.70 1.00 2.74
N ALA A 174 -15.63 1.91 2.46
CA ALA A 174 -16.03 2.93 3.41
C ALA A 174 -16.51 2.29 4.73
N ARG A 175 -16.36 3.00 5.86
CA ARG A 175 -16.63 2.45 7.19
C ARG A 175 -18.11 2.12 7.40
N GLU A 176 -18.95 2.89 6.75
CA GLU A 176 -20.40 2.86 6.78
C GLU A 176 -21.01 1.87 5.76
N ASP A 177 -20.25 1.46 4.74
CA ASP A 177 -20.74 0.61 3.65
C ASP A 177 -20.54 -0.88 3.95
N TYR A 178 -21.32 -1.37 4.91
CA TYR A 178 -21.26 -2.77 5.36
C TYR A 178 -21.62 -3.78 4.27
N GLU A 179 -22.46 -3.40 3.30
CA GLU A 179 -22.89 -4.29 2.24
C GLU A 179 -21.74 -4.57 1.26
N THR A 180 -21.04 -3.52 0.82
CA THR A 180 -19.86 -3.70 -0.04
C THR A 180 -18.74 -4.43 0.69
N TRP A 181 -18.56 -4.17 2.00
CA TRP A 181 -17.62 -4.96 2.83
C TRP A 181 -17.93 -6.45 2.82
N ARG A 182 -19.22 -6.81 2.85
CA ARG A 182 -19.67 -8.20 2.82
C ARG A 182 -19.45 -8.84 1.44
N LYS A 183 -19.69 -8.08 0.36
CA LYS A 183 -19.46 -8.54 -1.02
C LYS A 183 -17.96 -8.75 -1.29
N LEU A 184 -17.11 -7.79 -0.90
CA LEU A 184 -15.67 -7.85 -1.12
C LEU A 184 -14.97 -9.02 -0.39
N ARG A 185 -15.51 -9.44 0.77
CA ARG A 185 -14.93 -10.54 1.56
C ARG A 185 -15.14 -11.92 0.92
N GLN A 186 -16.21 -12.11 0.14
CA GLN A 186 -16.59 -13.40 -0.44
C GLN A 186 -15.69 -13.78 -1.60
#